data_AF-A0A7Y0L7U3-F1
#
_entry.id   AF-A0A7Y0L7U3-F1
#
_cell.length_a   1.000
_cell.length_b   1.000
_cell.length_c   1.000
_cell.angle_alpha   90.00
_cell.angle_beta   90.00
_cell.angle_gamma   90.00
#
_symmetry.space_group_name_H-M   'P 1'
#
loop_
_entity.id
_entity.type
_entity.pdbx_description
1 polymer ?
#
loop_
_entity_poly.entity_id
_entity_poly.type
_entity_poly.pdbx_seq_one_letter_code
_entity_poly.pdbx_strand_id
1 'polypeptide(L)'
;MVIACATDQFEPIDQGRRTATIIEQHGIQFAVGDRIRYEEVDDMGAPTGRTVSVVVTDVCRTGGNDSRPLLSIRRDVDLTELRTPGGTLTVAANASDFDDYPGFAVFIEDQLAAVVEWHVEERTFALRTYNDSDEEPQHFHRWDGTAL
;
A
#
# COMPACT_ATOMS: atom_id res chain seq x y z
N MET A 1 -10.67 -9.66 7.80
CA MET A 1 -11.97 -9.03 8.13
C MET A 1 -12.34 -8.01 7.07
N VAL A 2 -13.62 -7.73 6.80
CA VAL A 2 -14.03 -6.68 5.84
C VAL A 2 -14.73 -5.53 6.57
N ILE A 3 -14.39 -4.29 6.24
CA ILE A 3 -15.00 -3.07 6.77
C ILE A 3 -15.45 -2.18 5.61
N ALA A 4 -16.73 -1.82 5.59
CA ALA A 4 -17.22 -0.78 4.69
C ALA A 4 -16.82 0.61 5.22
N CYS A 5 -16.33 1.49 4.35
CA CYS A 5 -16.05 2.88 4.71
C CYS A 5 -16.41 3.83 3.56
N ALA A 6 -16.73 5.08 3.93
CA ALA A 6 -17.01 6.14 2.97
C ALA A 6 -15.74 6.58 2.24
N THR A 7 -15.88 7.20 1.07
CA THR A 7 -14.78 7.66 0.21
C THR A 7 -13.76 8.52 0.94
N ASP A 8 -14.18 9.44 1.82
CA ASP A 8 -13.31 10.32 2.61
C ASP A 8 -12.40 9.57 3.60
N GLN A 9 -12.81 8.38 4.02
CA GLN A 9 -12.02 7.47 4.82
C GLN A 9 -11.20 6.50 3.98
N PHE A 10 -11.75 6.08 2.84
CA PHE A 10 -11.13 5.11 1.93
C PHE A 10 -9.91 5.70 1.22
N GLU A 11 -10.03 6.85 0.56
CA GLU A 11 -8.95 7.44 -0.25
C GLU A 11 -7.65 7.63 0.53
N PRO A 12 -7.65 8.17 1.78
CA PRO A 12 -6.43 8.28 2.54
C PRO A 12 -5.80 6.94 2.92
N ILE A 13 -6.58 5.87 3.06
CA ILE A 13 -6.06 4.52 3.34
C ILE A 13 -5.46 3.91 2.07
N ASP A 14 -6.18 4.06 0.95
CA ASP A 14 -5.75 3.56 -0.36
C ASP A 14 -4.42 4.18 -0.80
N GLN A 15 -4.26 5.48 -0.55
CA GLN A 15 -3.04 6.25 -0.86
C GLN A 15 -1.96 6.16 0.24
N GLY A 16 -2.15 5.32 1.27
CA GLY A 16 -1.18 5.17 2.37
C GLY A 16 -1.01 6.40 3.29
N ARG A 17 -1.71 7.52 3.03
CA ARG A 17 -1.67 8.76 3.83
C ARG A 17 -2.26 8.58 5.23
N ARG A 18 -3.13 7.58 5.42
CA ARG A 18 -3.72 7.21 6.72
C ARG A 18 -3.08 5.93 7.26
N THR A 19 -2.26 6.11 8.29
CA THR A 19 -1.50 5.03 8.95
C THR A 19 -2.09 4.58 10.29
N ALA A 20 -3.23 5.14 10.68
CA ALA A 20 -3.94 4.74 11.90
C ALA A 20 -5.46 4.85 11.76
N THR A 21 -6.18 3.96 12.43
CA THR A 21 -7.64 3.87 12.38
C THR A 21 -8.23 3.41 13.71
N ILE A 22 -9.43 3.88 14.01
CA ILE A 22 -10.21 3.44 15.17
C ILE A 22 -11.36 2.61 14.62
N ILE A 23 -11.52 1.38 15.09
CA ILE A 23 -12.59 0.49 14.67
C ILE A 23 -13.58 0.32 15.82
N GLU A 24 -14.85 0.67 15.57
CA GLU A 24 -15.93 0.65 16.56
C GLU A 24 -16.65 -0.69 16.66
N GLN A 25 -16.08 -1.77 16.13
CA GLN A 25 -16.70 -3.10 16.19
C GLN A 25 -16.49 -3.73 17.57
N HIS A 26 -17.56 -3.75 18.36
CA HIS A 26 -17.59 -4.42 19.65
C HIS A 26 -17.35 -5.94 19.52
N GLY A 27 -16.50 -6.48 20.38
CA GLY A 27 -16.26 -7.93 20.49
C GLY A 27 -15.18 -8.50 19.57
N ILE A 28 -14.58 -7.69 18.69
CA ILE A 28 -13.44 -8.12 17.86
C ILE A 28 -12.13 -7.71 18.54
N GLN A 29 -11.24 -8.68 18.73
CA GLN A 29 -9.88 -8.43 19.19
C GLN A 29 -8.95 -8.38 17.99
N PHE A 30 -8.24 -7.28 17.85
CA PHE A 30 -7.17 -7.11 16.87
C PHE A 30 -5.82 -7.47 17.49
N ALA A 31 -4.96 -8.05 16.66
CA ALA A 31 -3.56 -8.33 16.92
C ALA A 31 -2.67 -7.76 15.80
N VAL A 32 -1.40 -7.56 16.12
CA VAL A 32 -0.38 -7.23 15.12
C VAL A 32 -0.28 -8.38 14.11
N GLY A 33 -0.26 -8.05 12.82
CA GLY A 33 -0.28 -8.99 11.70
C GLY A 33 -1.67 -9.27 11.13
N ASP A 34 -2.75 -8.83 11.80
CA ASP A 34 -4.11 -9.01 11.28
C ASP A 34 -4.31 -8.26 9.96
N ARG A 35 -5.03 -8.90 9.03
CA ARG A 35 -5.39 -8.32 7.72
C ARG A 35 -6.82 -7.82 7.70
N ILE A 36 -6.98 -6.56 7.35
CA ILE A 36 -8.27 -5.86 7.23
C ILE A 36 -8.44 -5.43 5.78
N ARG A 37 -9.56 -5.79 5.16
CA ARG A 37 -9.98 -5.31 3.85
C ARG A 37 -11.01 -4.20 4.04
N TYR A 38 -10.70 -3.02 3.54
CA TYR A 38 -11.67 -1.94 3.40
C TYR A 38 -12.37 -2.05 2.05
N GLU A 39 -13.67 -1.81 2.06
CA GLU A 39 -14.53 -1.73 0.88
C GLU A 39 -15.14 -0.33 0.84
N GLU A 40 -14.94 0.38 -0.26
CA GLU A 40 -15.52 1.71 -0.43
C GLU A 40 -17.02 1.58 -0.71
N VAL A 41 -17.81 2.38 0.00
CA VAL A 41 -19.23 2.57 -0.25
C VAL A 41 -19.54 4.02 -0.63
N ASP A 42 -20.54 4.21 -1.49
CA ASP A 42 -21.04 5.53 -1.86
C ASP A 42 -21.86 6.20 -0.73
N ASP A 43 -22.33 7.42 -0.97
CA ASP A 43 -23.13 8.20 0.00
C ASP A 43 -24.45 7.51 0.41
N MET A 44 -24.91 6.51 -0.36
CA MET A 44 -26.10 5.71 -0.07
C MET A 44 -25.75 4.38 0.64
N GLY A 45 -24.45 4.11 0.87
CA GLY A 45 -23.96 2.89 1.49
C GLY A 45 -23.85 1.71 0.52
N ALA A 46 -23.93 1.94 -0.80
CA ALA A 46 -23.76 0.90 -1.80
C ALA A 46 -22.27 0.69 -2.14
N PRO A 47 -21.79 -0.55 -2.29
CA PRO A 47 -20.41 -0.82 -2.69
C PRO A 47 -20.03 -0.19 -4.03
N THR A 48 -18.90 0.51 -4.09
CA THR A 48 -18.35 1.03 -5.36
C THR A 48 -17.56 -0.03 -6.13
N GLY A 49 -17.18 -1.12 -5.46
CA GLY A 49 -16.31 -2.18 -5.99
C GLY A 49 -14.82 -1.94 -5.75
N ARG A 50 -14.42 -0.79 -5.19
CA ARG A 50 -13.04 -0.53 -4.79
C ARG A 50 -12.75 -1.16 -3.43
N THR A 51 -11.57 -1.80 -3.32
CA THR A 51 -11.12 -2.39 -2.06
C THR A 51 -9.64 -2.11 -1.84
N VAL A 52 -9.24 -1.95 -0.58
CA VAL A 52 -7.84 -1.89 -0.16
C VAL A 52 -7.63 -2.84 1.02
N SER A 53 -6.52 -3.56 1.03
CA SER A 53 -6.14 -4.40 2.17
C SER A 53 -5.06 -3.69 2.98
N VAL A 54 -5.09 -3.86 4.30
CA VAL A 54 -4.09 -3.33 5.24
C VAL A 54 -3.70 -4.41 6.25
N VAL A 55 -2.46 -4.33 6.74
CA VAL A 55 -1.94 -5.12 7.86
C VAL A 55 -1.89 -4.23 9.10
N VAL A 56 -2.34 -4.76 10.23
CA VAL A 56 -2.19 -4.12 11.54
C VAL A 56 -0.74 -4.23 12.00
N THR A 57 -0.09 -3.10 12.25
CA THR A 57 1.32 -3.02 12.66
C THR A 57 1.48 -2.76 14.16
N ASP A 58 0.50 -2.11 14.78
CA ASP A 58 0.45 -1.88 16.23
C ASP A 58 -1.00 -1.81 16.72
N VAL A 59 -1.23 -2.16 17.99
CA VAL A 59 -2.55 -2.12 18.63
C VAL A 59 -2.45 -1.39 19.96
N CYS A 60 -2.93 -0.15 19.98
CA CYS A 60 -3.00 0.65 21.20
C CYS A 60 -4.41 0.60 21.80
N ARG A 61 -4.49 0.21 23.09
CA ARG A 61 -5.74 0.19 23.86
C ARG A 61 -5.66 1.22 24.98
N THR A 62 -6.38 2.32 24.87
CA THR A 62 -6.44 3.34 25.93
C THR A 62 -7.34 2.83 27.06
N GLY A 63 -6.80 2.57 28.25
CA GLY A 63 -7.53 1.93 29.36
C GLY A 63 -8.85 2.62 29.73
N GLY A 64 -9.93 1.82 29.83
CA GLY A 64 -11.29 2.19 30.20
C GLY A 64 -12.29 1.14 29.70
N ASN A 65 -13.45 0.98 30.34
CA ASN A 65 -14.46 -0.03 29.97
C ASN A 65 -15.05 0.13 28.55
N ASP A 66 -14.73 1.22 27.86
CA ASP A 66 -15.23 1.57 26.52
C ASP A 66 -14.08 1.86 25.54
N SER A 67 -12.91 1.24 25.78
CA SER A 67 -11.70 1.49 24.99
C SER A 67 -11.84 0.95 23.57
N ARG A 68 -12.03 1.84 22.60
CA ARG A 68 -11.90 1.52 21.17
C ARG A 68 -10.42 1.32 20.84
N PRO A 69 -10.03 0.22 20.18
CA PRO A 69 -8.64 0.02 19.80
C PRO A 69 -8.25 1.02 18.72
N LEU A 70 -7.14 1.72 18.94
CA LEU A 70 -6.44 2.46 17.90
C LEU A 70 -5.47 1.48 17.25
N LEU A 71 -5.64 1.25 15.96
CA LEU A 71 -4.77 0.38 15.17
C LEU A 71 -3.84 1.23 14.34
N SER A 72 -2.54 0.99 14.43
CA SER A 72 -1.63 1.39 13.36
C SER A 72 -1.76 0.40 12.22
N ILE A 73 -1.89 0.91 11.01
CA ILE A 73 -2.12 0.14 9.81
C ILE A 73 -1.13 0.55 8.73
N ARG A 74 -0.76 -0.42 7.90
CA ARG A 74 -0.01 -0.20 6.67
C ARG A 74 -0.74 -0.93 5.54
N ARG A 75 -0.75 -0.36 4.34
CA ARG A 75 -1.29 -1.05 3.15
C ARG A 75 -0.67 -2.45 3.05
N ASP A 76 -1.53 -3.45 2.89
CA ASP A 76 -1.17 -4.86 2.67
C ASP A 76 -0.79 -4.97 1.21
N VAL A 77 0.43 -4.51 0.95
CA VAL A 77 1.08 -4.68 -0.33
C VAL A 77 1.45 -6.15 -0.43
N ASP A 78 1.13 -6.82 -1.54
CA ASP A 78 1.67 -8.15 -1.80
C ASP A 78 3.19 -8.05 -1.94
N LEU A 79 3.88 -8.23 -0.81
CA LEU A 79 5.33 -8.25 -0.73
C LEU A 79 5.81 -9.65 -1.12
N THR A 80 6.50 -9.75 -2.24
CA THR A 80 7.26 -10.96 -2.57
C THR A 80 8.69 -10.75 -2.12
N GLU A 81 9.11 -11.50 -1.09
CA GLU A 81 10.48 -11.52 -0.58
C GLU A 81 11.29 -12.64 -1.24
N LEU A 82 12.46 -12.29 -1.79
CA LEU A 82 13.44 -13.24 -2.30
C LEU A 82 14.79 -12.99 -1.62
N ARG A 83 15.31 -14.01 -0.91
CA ARG A 83 16.64 -13.94 -0.31
C ARG A 83 17.70 -14.31 -1.32
N THR A 84 18.69 -13.43 -1.49
CA THR A 84 19.84 -13.65 -2.38
C THR A 84 21.14 -13.55 -1.58
N PRO A 85 22.27 -14.05 -2.10
CA PRO A 85 23.58 -13.84 -1.46
C PRO A 85 23.97 -12.36 -1.32
N GLY A 86 23.39 -11.47 -2.12
CA GLY A 86 23.66 -10.03 -2.10
C GLY A 86 22.65 -9.20 -1.30
N GLY A 87 21.77 -9.85 -0.52
CA GLY A 87 20.74 -9.18 0.28
C GLY A 87 19.33 -9.71 0.02
N THR A 88 18.36 -9.12 0.72
CA THR A 88 16.94 -9.42 0.57
C THR A 88 16.35 -8.51 -0.50
N LEU A 89 15.70 -9.11 -1.51
CA LEU A 89 14.94 -8.39 -2.52
C LEU A 89 13.46 -8.45 -2.18
N THR A 90 12.81 -7.29 -2.11
CA THR A 90 11.37 -7.17 -1.80
C THR A 90 10.68 -6.46 -2.95
N VAL A 91 9.66 -7.10 -3.55
CA VAL A 91 8.82 -6.46 -4.56
C VAL A 91 7.49 -6.09 -3.94
N ALA A 92 7.07 -4.85 -4.10
CA ALA A 92 5.89 -4.28 -3.47
C ALA A 92 4.96 -3.65 -4.52
N ALA A 93 3.78 -4.22 -4.72
CA ALA A 93 2.78 -3.75 -5.70
C ALA A 93 2.07 -2.46 -5.26
N ASN A 94 2.13 -1.38 -6.04
CA ASN A 94 1.54 -0.08 -5.67
C ASN A 94 2.12 0.51 -4.37
N ALA A 95 3.40 0.21 -4.08
CA ALA A 95 4.14 0.79 -2.95
C ALA A 95 4.87 2.08 -3.31
N SER A 96 4.73 2.54 -4.55
CA SER A 96 5.32 3.79 -4.95
C SER A 96 4.38 4.91 -4.48
N ASP A 97 4.89 5.90 -3.76
CA ASP A 97 4.15 7.12 -3.38
C ASP A 97 3.76 7.96 -4.63
N PHE A 98 4.10 7.48 -5.82
CA PHE A 98 3.75 8.05 -7.11
C PHE A 98 2.38 7.51 -7.52
N ASP A 99 1.33 8.01 -6.85
CA ASP A 99 -0.09 7.65 -7.00
C ASP A 99 -0.65 7.75 -8.44
N ASP A 100 0.12 8.25 -9.40
CA ASP A 100 -0.35 8.52 -10.76
C ASP A 100 -0.37 7.27 -11.66
N TYR A 101 0.46 6.25 -11.37
CA TYR A 101 0.60 5.09 -12.26
C TYR A 101 0.66 3.74 -11.53
N PRO A 102 -0.10 2.73 -11.95
CA PRO A 102 -0.03 1.39 -11.36
C PRO A 102 1.35 0.76 -11.64
N GLY A 103 1.91 0.10 -10.63
CA GLY A 103 3.30 -0.37 -10.72
C GLY A 103 3.78 -1.22 -9.54
N PHE A 104 5.08 -1.47 -9.53
CA PHE A 104 5.80 -2.21 -8.48
C PHE A 104 7.04 -1.43 -8.06
N ALA A 105 7.28 -1.33 -6.77
CA ALA A 105 8.56 -0.91 -6.22
C ALA A 105 9.40 -2.14 -5.87
N VAL A 106 10.68 -2.08 -6.17
CA VAL A 106 11.67 -3.12 -5.86
C VAL A 106 12.65 -2.53 -4.86
N PHE A 107 12.80 -3.22 -3.73
CA PHE A 107 13.74 -2.86 -2.67
C PHE A 107 14.83 -3.92 -2.57
N ILE A 108 16.05 -3.49 -2.26
CA ILE A 108 17.18 -4.36 -1.90
C ILE A 108 17.64 -3.90 -0.52
N GLU A 109 17.63 -4.80 0.46
CA GLU A 109 17.95 -4.48 1.87
C GLU A 109 17.17 -3.26 2.40
N ASP A 110 15.87 -3.22 2.09
CA ASP A 110 14.94 -2.14 2.43
C ASP A 110 15.24 -0.77 1.77
N GLN A 111 16.22 -0.69 0.87
CA GLN A 111 16.49 0.50 0.05
C GLN A 111 15.76 0.41 -1.29
N LEU A 112 15.08 1.48 -1.71
CA LEU A 112 14.42 1.53 -3.01
C LEU A 112 15.48 1.42 -4.11
N ALA A 113 15.39 0.37 -4.93
CA ALA A 113 16.32 0.11 -6.02
C ALA A 113 15.69 0.42 -7.39
N ALA A 114 14.39 0.14 -7.54
CA ALA A 114 13.67 0.43 -8.77
C ALA A 114 12.17 0.62 -8.57
N VAL A 115 11.56 1.36 -9.49
CA VAL A 115 10.12 1.46 -9.67
C VAL A 115 9.78 1.10 -11.11
N VAL A 116 8.79 0.24 -11.27
CA VAL A 116 8.26 -0.25 -12.54
C VAL A 116 6.82 0.20 -12.65
N GLU A 117 6.47 0.97 -13.68
CA GLU A 117 5.15 1.59 -13.82
C GLU A 117 4.56 1.40 -15.22
N TRP A 118 3.24 1.28 -15.27
CA TRP A 118 2.48 1.30 -16.50
C TRP A 118 1.76 2.63 -16.68
N HIS A 119 2.21 3.41 -17.67
CA HIS A 119 1.62 4.68 -18.01
C HIS A 119 0.50 4.46 -19.02
N VAL A 120 -0.74 4.40 -18.52
CA VAL A 120 -1.93 4.03 -19.31
C VAL A 120 -2.16 4.98 -20.50
N GLU A 121 -2.03 6.29 -20.26
CA GLU A 121 -2.29 7.33 -21.28
C GLU A 121 -1.27 7.27 -22.42
N GLU A 122 -0.02 7.05 -22.06
CA GLU A 122 1.12 7.01 -22.98
C GLU A 122 1.31 5.62 -23.60
N ARG A 123 0.64 4.61 -23.04
CA ARG A 123 0.78 3.18 -23.37
C ARG A 123 2.23 2.72 -23.28
N THR A 124 2.93 3.17 -22.25
CA THR A 124 4.35 2.86 -22.07
C THR A 124 4.66 2.29 -20.70
N PHE A 125 5.62 1.38 -20.68
CA PHE A 125 6.25 0.89 -19.46
C PHE A 125 7.42 1.80 -19.10
N ALA A 126 7.48 2.24 -17.84
CA ALA A 126 8.58 3.01 -17.31
C ALA A 126 9.32 2.20 -16.23
N LEU A 127 10.64 2.14 -16.35
CA LEU A 127 11.54 1.62 -15.32
C LEU A 127 12.42 2.77 -14.84
N ARG A 128 12.32 3.06 -13.55
CA ARG A 128 13.12 4.05 -12.83
C ARG A 128 14.04 3.30 -11.87
N THR A 129 15.33 3.60 -11.89
CA THR A 129 16.28 2.99 -10.93
C THR A 129 16.85 4.05 -10.01
N TYR A 130 17.11 3.66 -8.77
CA TYR A 130 17.54 4.54 -7.69
C TYR A 130 18.82 3.99 -7.08
N ASN A 131 19.59 4.87 -6.45
CA ASN A 131 20.73 4.50 -5.62
C ASN A 131 20.40 4.78 -4.14
N ASP A 132 21.40 4.60 -3.30
CA ASP A 132 21.35 4.66 -1.85
C ASP A 132 21.01 6.06 -1.28
N SER A 133 20.98 7.11 -2.11
CA SER A 133 20.96 8.50 -1.64
C SER A 133 19.95 9.44 -2.30
N ASP A 134 19.35 9.08 -3.43
CA ASP A 134 18.64 10.05 -4.26
C ASP A 134 17.12 9.87 -4.21
N GLU A 135 16.40 10.98 -3.95
CA GLU A 135 14.94 11.07 -4.14
C GLU A 135 14.56 11.05 -5.65
N GLU A 136 15.55 11.29 -6.53
CA GLU A 136 15.39 11.28 -7.98
C GLU A 136 15.95 10.00 -8.62
N PRO A 137 15.32 9.50 -9.70
CA PRO A 137 15.81 8.32 -10.40
C PRO A 137 17.11 8.59 -11.17
N GLN A 138 18.10 7.71 -10.99
CA GLN A 138 19.40 7.73 -11.67
C GLN A 138 19.28 7.39 -13.16
N HIS A 139 18.45 6.39 -13.47
CA HIS A 139 18.18 5.99 -14.85
C HIS A 139 16.69 5.85 -15.09
N PHE A 140 16.29 6.25 -16.28
CA PHE A 140 14.92 6.20 -16.78
C PHE A 140 14.89 5.42 -18.09
N HIS A 141 14.16 4.31 -18.11
CA HIS A 141 13.91 3.53 -19.31
C HIS A 141 12.43 3.52 -19.61
N ARG A 142 12.08 3.97 -20.82
CA ARG A 142 10.72 3.92 -21.32
C ARG A 142 10.65 2.92 -22.47
N TRP A 143 9.68 2.02 -22.39
CA TRP A 143 9.37 1.07 -23.45
C TRP A 143 7.92 1.24 -23.89
N ASP A 144 7.72 1.60 -25.14
CA ASP A 144 6.41 1.87 -25.75
C ASP A 144 5.93 0.73 -26.66
N GLY A 145 6.61 -0.42 -26.59
CA GLY A 145 6.31 -1.57 -27.45
C GLY A 145 6.77 -1.42 -28.91
N THR A 146 7.50 -0.36 -29.26
CA THR A 146 7.98 -0.13 -30.65
C THR A 146 9.39 -0.64 -30.93
N ALA A 147 10.05 -1.24 -29.96
CA ALA A 147 11.33 -1.92 -30.18
C ALA A 147 11.13 -3.21 -30.98
N LEU A 148 11.71 -3.23 -32.19
CA LEU A 148 11.81 -4.33 -33.16
C LEU A 148 12.50 -5.58 -32.59
#